data_AF-A0A352PL95-F1
#
_entry.id   AF-A0A352PL95-F1
#
_cell.length_a   1.000
_cell.length_b   1.000
_cell.length_c   1.000
_cell.angle_alpha   90.00
_cell.angle_beta   90.00
_cell.angle_gamma   90.00
#
_symmetry.space_group_name_H-M   'P 1'
#
loop_
_entity.id
_entity.type
_entity.pdbx_description
1 polymer ?
#
loop_
_entity_poly.entity_id
_entity_poly.type
_entity_poly.pdbx_seq_one_letter_code
_entity_poly.pdbx_strand_id
1 'polypeptide(L)'
;MWHLIQGYFFQPTLTLSTAHCSETKGGVRAVVDRKLVHAMFAGVIFPDPDGSGLVGQMSDSFGISILSNIVIGPDILSFTKQYDNRPSIHYKFRKDGLLWVGTYDGSDTGKGWAKCSLTEVPAEIFEPPAIPLEQLQALQNPCKHLN
;
A
#
# COMPACT_ATOMS: atom_id res chain seq x y z
N MET A 1 11.11 17.18 -1.97
CA MET A 1 9.65 17.30 -1.76
C MET A 1 9.09 15.92 -1.43
N TRP A 2 8.19 15.85 -0.45
CA TRP A 2 7.60 14.58 0.00
C TRP A 2 6.23 14.38 -0.63
N HIS A 3 5.84 13.13 -0.82
CA HIS A 3 4.53 12.76 -1.35
C HIS A 3 3.90 11.66 -0.51
N LEU A 4 2.62 11.82 -0.20
CA LEU A 4 1.77 10.73 0.26
C LEU A 4 1.22 9.98 -0.95
N ILE A 5 1.31 8.66 -0.92
CA ILE A 5 0.70 7.77 -1.91
C ILE A 5 -0.32 6.88 -1.22
N GLN A 6 -1.55 6.83 -1.73
CA GLN A 6 -2.62 5.99 -1.20
C GLN A 6 -3.47 5.43 -2.33
N GLY A 7 -3.88 4.18 -2.23
CA GLY A 7 -4.58 3.54 -3.33
C GLY A 7 -5.08 2.13 -3.05
N TYR A 8 -5.55 1.48 -4.11
CA TYR A 8 -5.99 0.10 -4.13
C TYR A 8 -5.30 -0.65 -5.26
N PHE A 9 -4.95 -1.90 -5.02
CA PHE A 9 -4.66 -2.85 -6.10
C PHE A 9 -5.78 -3.89 -6.21
N PHE A 10 -5.92 -4.45 -7.40
CA PHE A 10 -6.94 -5.41 -7.78
C PHE A 10 -6.24 -6.60 -8.44
N GLN A 11 -6.29 -7.75 -7.77
CA GLN A 11 -5.65 -8.98 -8.18
C GLN A 11 -6.71 -10.03 -8.58
N PRO A 12 -6.71 -10.49 -9.83
CA PRO A 12 -7.43 -11.72 -10.16
C PRO A 12 -6.74 -12.90 -9.48
N THR A 13 -7.46 -13.66 -8.68
CA THR A 13 -6.96 -14.86 -7.99
C THR A 13 -7.85 -16.06 -8.25
N LEU A 14 -7.27 -17.26 -8.15
CA LEU A 14 -8.00 -18.50 -8.10
C LEU A 14 -8.23 -18.87 -6.63
N THR A 15 -9.49 -19.02 -6.24
CA THR A 15 -9.85 -19.46 -4.90
C THR A 15 -10.42 -20.87 -4.95
N LEU A 16 -9.99 -21.71 -4.01
CA LEU A 16 -10.68 -22.96 -3.70
C LEU A 16 -11.79 -22.64 -2.71
N SER A 17 -13.01 -23.07 -3.02
CA SER A 17 -14.19 -22.85 -2.16
C SER A 17 -15.05 -24.11 -2.18
N THR A 18 -16.09 -24.11 -1.35
CA THR A 18 -17.09 -25.17 -1.32
C THR A 18 -18.44 -24.63 -1.82
N ALA A 19 -19.16 -25.45 -2.56
CA ALA A 19 -20.52 -25.16 -3.00
C ALA A 19 -21.45 -26.31 -2.62
N HIS A 20 -22.63 -25.97 -2.10
CA HIS A 20 -23.68 -26.96 -1.89
C HIS A 20 -24.16 -27.49 -3.24
N CYS A 21 -24.37 -28.81 -3.34
CA CYS A 21 -24.98 -29.43 -4.50
C CYS A 21 -26.23 -30.23 -4.10
N SER A 22 -27.26 -30.16 -4.94
CA SER A 22 -28.53 -30.87 -4.75
C SER A 22 -28.46 -32.34 -5.21
N GLU A 23 -27.39 -32.72 -5.91
CA GLU A 23 -27.16 -34.07 -6.46
C GLU A 23 -27.01 -35.14 -5.36
N THR A 24 -26.64 -34.73 -4.14
CA THR A 24 -26.66 -35.57 -2.94
C THR A 24 -27.34 -34.80 -1.81
N LYS A 25 -28.16 -35.48 -0.98
CA LYS A 25 -28.82 -34.81 0.17
C LYS A 25 -27.77 -34.21 1.10
N GLY A 26 -27.62 -32.89 1.09
CA GLY A 26 -26.60 -32.18 1.86
C GLY A 26 -25.19 -32.24 1.26
N GLY A 27 -25.08 -32.53 -0.04
CA GLY A 27 -23.80 -32.61 -0.75
C GLY A 27 -23.03 -31.29 -0.74
N VAL A 28 -21.70 -31.40 -0.67
CA VAL A 28 -20.77 -30.29 -0.83
C VAL A 28 -19.70 -30.70 -1.84
N ARG A 29 -19.44 -29.86 -2.83
CA ARG A 29 -18.35 -30.04 -3.79
C ARG A 29 -17.31 -28.95 -3.65
N ALA A 30 -16.05 -29.30 -3.84
CA ALA A 30 -14.99 -28.33 -4.02
C ALA A 30 -15.14 -27.66 -5.38
N VAL A 31 -15.03 -26.33 -5.42
CA VAL A 31 -15.07 -25.53 -6.64
C VAL A 31 -13.85 -24.63 -6.70
N VAL A 32 -13.26 -24.53 -7.88
CA VAL A 32 -12.22 -23.54 -8.19
C VAL A 32 -12.92 -22.38 -8.87
N ASP A 33 -12.84 -21.19 -8.27
CA ASP A 33 -13.48 -19.98 -8.77
C ASP A 33 -12.45 -18.86 -8.96
N ARG A 34 -12.70 -17.97 -9.92
CA ARG A 34 -11.89 -16.76 -10.12
C ARG A 34 -12.54 -15.61 -9.37
N LYS A 35 -11.81 -15.05 -8.41
CA LYS A 35 -12.25 -13.88 -7.64
C LYS A 35 -11.33 -12.70 -7.85
N LEU A 36 -11.88 -11.51 -7.72
CA LEU A 36 -11.11 -10.28 -7.68
C LEU A 36 -10.85 -9.91 -6.22
N VAL A 37 -9.61 -10.08 -5.77
CA VAL A 37 -9.16 -9.59 -4.47
C VAL A 37 -8.69 -8.16 -4.63
N HIS A 38 -9.01 -7.32 -3.67
CA HIS A 38 -8.50 -5.96 -3.61
C HIS A 38 -8.03 -5.64 -2.19
N ALA A 39 -6.98 -4.83 -2.09
CA ALA A 39 -6.56 -4.29 -0.81
C ALA A 39 -6.05 -2.86 -0.97
N MET A 40 -6.18 -2.10 0.10
CA MET A 40 -5.70 -0.73 0.19
C MET A 40 -4.21 -0.74 0.52
N PHE A 41 -3.47 0.22 -0.04
CA PHE A 41 -2.11 0.53 0.33
C PHE A 41 -1.97 2.02 0.64
N ALA A 42 -1.06 2.35 1.55
CA ALA A 42 -0.68 3.72 1.87
C ALA A 42 0.83 3.79 2.09
N GLY A 43 1.44 4.92 1.74
CA GLY A 43 2.87 5.08 1.82
C GLY A 43 3.32 6.52 1.65
N VAL A 44 4.63 6.67 1.67
CA VAL A 44 5.33 7.95 1.54
C VAL A 44 6.49 7.80 0.56
N ILE A 45 6.71 8.83 -0.24
CA ILE A 45 7.83 8.97 -1.15
C ILE A 45 8.58 10.25 -0.78
N PHE A 46 9.89 10.17 -0.64
CA PHE A 46 10.74 11.26 -0.20
C PHE A 46 12.10 11.22 -0.91
N PRO A 47 12.85 12.34 -0.92
CA PRO A 47 14.20 12.37 -1.45
C PRO A 47 15.10 11.39 -0.70
N ASP A 48 15.91 10.63 -1.43
CA ASP A 48 16.93 9.79 -0.84
C ASP A 48 17.96 10.64 -0.09
N PRO A 49 18.23 10.37 1.20
CA PRO A 49 19.29 11.05 1.96
C PRO A 49 20.67 11.01 1.27
N ASP A 50 20.95 9.95 0.51
CA ASP A 50 22.22 9.79 -0.22
C ASP A 50 22.23 10.52 -1.56
N GLY A 51 21.14 11.19 -1.93
CA GLY A 51 21.01 11.98 -3.16
C GLY A 51 20.80 11.15 -4.43
N SER A 52 20.54 9.84 -4.32
CA SER A 52 20.39 8.94 -5.47
C SER A 52 19.07 9.11 -6.25
N GLY A 53 18.12 9.85 -5.70
CA GLY A 53 16.82 10.13 -6.32
C GLY A 53 15.69 10.14 -5.31
N LEU A 54 14.62 9.41 -5.62
CA LEU A 54 13.46 9.25 -4.75
C LEU A 54 13.39 7.81 -4.23
N VAL A 55 13.08 7.68 -2.95
CA VAL A 55 12.82 6.42 -2.25
C VAL A 55 11.49 6.53 -1.52
N GLY A 56 10.97 5.41 -1.03
CA GLY A 56 9.73 5.46 -0.27
C GLY A 56 9.48 4.21 0.54
N GLN A 57 8.40 4.26 1.30
CA GLN A 57 7.89 3.14 2.09
C GLN A 57 6.39 3.03 1.88
N MET A 58 5.87 1.81 1.86
CA MET A 58 4.45 1.54 1.67
C MET A 58 4.01 0.38 2.54
N SER A 59 2.84 0.51 3.15
CA SER A 59 2.18 -0.51 3.94
C SER A 59 0.85 -0.92 3.28
N ASP A 60 0.56 -2.22 3.29
CA ASP A 60 -0.74 -2.78 2.91
C ASP A 60 -1.03 -4.07 3.69
N SER A 61 -2.07 -4.81 3.27
CA SER A 61 -2.47 -6.08 3.91
C SER A 61 -1.39 -7.18 3.91
N PHE A 62 -0.33 -7.05 3.12
CA PHE A 62 0.79 -7.99 3.08
C PHE A 62 2.01 -7.53 3.90
N GLY A 63 1.99 -6.31 4.43
CA GLY A 63 3.02 -5.76 5.31
C GLY A 63 3.69 -4.50 4.77
N ILE A 64 4.88 -4.21 5.31
CA ILE A 64 5.68 -3.04 4.95
C ILE A 64 6.63 -3.38 3.80
N SER A 65 6.78 -2.44 2.87
CA SER A 65 7.62 -2.57 1.69
C SER A 65 8.38 -1.27 1.43
N ILE A 66 9.53 -1.40 0.77
CA ILE A 66 10.32 -0.28 0.26
C ILE A 66 9.92 0.00 -1.19
N LEU A 67 9.92 1.29 -1.55
CA LEU A 67 9.74 1.78 -2.91
C LEU A 67 11.08 2.29 -3.46
N SER A 68 11.43 1.85 -4.67
CA SER A 68 12.64 2.24 -5.38
C SER A 68 12.37 2.46 -6.87
N ASN A 69 13.37 2.96 -7.61
CA ASN A 69 13.24 3.28 -9.05
C ASN A 69 12.00 4.15 -9.33
N ILE A 70 11.78 5.14 -8.47
CA ILE A 70 10.58 5.97 -8.49
C ILE A 70 10.72 7.04 -9.59
N VAL A 71 9.74 7.09 -10.47
CA VAL A 71 9.62 8.12 -11.51
C VAL A 71 8.27 8.80 -11.32
N ILE A 72 8.30 10.12 -11.10
CA ILE A 72 7.13 10.99 -11.02
C ILE A 72 7.31 12.04 -12.12
N GLY A 73 6.42 12.03 -13.10
CA GLY A 73 6.33 13.05 -14.14
C GLY A 73 4.88 13.51 -14.33
N PRO A 74 4.61 14.42 -15.28
CA PRO A 74 3.26 14.97 -15.48
C PRO A 74 2.19 13.91 -15.73
N ASP A 75 2.50 12.92 -16.57
CA ASP A 75 1.58 11.86 -17.00
C ASP A 75 2.10 10.44 -16.71
N ILE A 76 3.11 10.31 -15.86
CA ILE A 76 3.70 9.02 -15.50
C ILE A 76 4.02 8.95 -14.02
N LEU A 77 3.62 7.83 -13.42
CA LEU A 77 4.08 7.41 -12.11
C LEU A 77 4.51 5.95 -12.24
N SER A 78 5.73 5.63 -11.83
CA SER A 78 6.18 4.23 -11.76
C SER A 78 7.13 4.04 -10.59
N PHE A 79 7.12 2.84 -10.02
CA PHE A 79 8.03 2.47 -8.96
C PHE A 79 8.15 0.95 -8.87
N THR A 80 9.22 0.50 -8.24
CA THR A 80 9.41 -0.89 -7.82
C THR A 80 9.11 -0.99 -6.34
N LYS A 81 8.23 -1.91 -5.96
CA LYS A 81 7.87 -2.22 -4.59
C LYS A 81 8.51 -3.54 -4.18
N GLN A 82 9.10 -3.60 -3.01
CA GLN A 82 9.73 -4.82 -2.51
C GLN A 82 9.47 -5.01 -1.02
N TYR A 83 8.90 -6.17 -0.66
CA TYR A 83 8.84 -6.62 0.73
C TYR A 83 10.15 -7.29 1.11
N ASP A 84 10.44 -7.33 2.40
CA ASP A 84 11.57 -8.09 2.90
C ASP A 84 11.48 -9.57 2.46
N ASN A 85 12.58 -10.09 1.92
CA ASN A 85 12.70 -11.46 1.41
C ASN A 85 11.66 -11.87 0.34
N ARG A 86 11.10 -10.92 -0.42
CA ARG A 86 10.22 -11.24 -1.56
C ARG A 86 10.73 -10.64 -2.87
N PRO A 87 10.39 -11.25 -4.01
CA PRO A 87 10.63 -10.65 -5.32
C PRO A 87 9.97 -9.28 -5.47
N SER A 88 10.56 -8.46 -6.33
CA SER A 88 10.07 -7.12 -6.62
C SER A 88 8.77 -7.14 -7.42
N ILE A 89 7.94 -6.12 -7.18
CA ILE A 89 6.70 -5.86 -7.91
C ILE A 89 6.84 -4.51 -8.60
N HIS A 90 6.64 -4.47 -9.92
CA HIS A 90 6.78 -3.26 -10.71
C HIS A 90 5.42 -2.63 -10.97
N TYR A 91 5.25 -1.36 -10.58
CA TYR A 91 4.04 -0.59 -10.80
C TYR A 91 4.25 0.46 -11.90
N LYS A 92 3.23 0.64 -12.73
CA LYS A 92 3.20 1.67 -13.79
C LYS A 92 1.81 2.27 -13.88
N PHE A 93 1.72 3.60 -13.83
CA PHE A 93 0.47 4.35 -13.86
C PHE A 93 0.51 5.47 -14.88
N ARG A 94 -0.69 5.86 -15.34
CA ARG A 94 -0.97 7.06 -16.11
C ARG A 94 -1.95 7.94 -15.34
N LYS A 95 -1.86 9.25 -15.58
CA LYS A 95 -2.79 10.21 -14.99
C LYS A 95 -4.16 10.07 -15.65
N ASP A 96 -5.22 10.02 -14.83
CA ASP A 96 -6.62 9.97 -15.25
C ASP A 96 -7.42 10.90 -14.33
N GLY A 97 -7.56 12.17 -14.75
CA GLY A 97 -8.09 13.24 -13.92
C GLY A 97 -7.27 13.44 -12.65
N LEU A 98 -7.89 13.24 -11.49
CA LEU A 98 -7.23 13.36 -10.18
C LEU A 98 -6.49 12.08 -9.76
N LEU A 99 -6.76 10.96 -10.41
CA LEU A 99 -6.23 9.65 -10.05
C LEU A 99 -5.05 9.26 -10.93
N TRP A 100 -4.28 8.31 -10.42
CA TRP A 100 -3.32 7.53 -11.16
C TRP A 100 -3.91 6.14 -11.38
N VAL A 101 -4.02 5.70 -12.63
CA VAL A 101 -4.60 4.40 -12.99
C VAL A 101 -3.55 3.60 -13.74
N GLY A 102 -3.37 2.34 -13.34
CA GLY A 102 -2.23 1.57 -13.79
C GLY A 102 -2.33 0.07 -13.55
N THR A 103 -1.19 -0.57 -13.71
CA THR A 103 -1.00 -2.00 -13.52
C THR A 103 0.23 -2.28 -12.67
N TYR A 104 0.28 -3.47 -12.11
CA TYR A 104 1.48 -4.02 -11.51
C TYR A 104 1.81 -5.40 -12.07
N ASP A 105 3.08 -5.79 -11.95
CA ASP A 105 3.60 -7.09 -12.38
C ASP A 105 4.69 -7.55 -11.40
N GLY A 106 4.56 -8.75 -10.86
CA GLY A 106 5.54 -9.38 -9.98
C GLY A 106 5.53 -10.90 -10.15
N SER A 107 6.67 -11.56 -9.97
CA SER A 107 6.78 -13.02 -10.18
C SER A 107 5.81 -13.82 -9.30
N ASP A 108 5.63 -13.37 -8.06
CA ASP A 108 4.87 -14.11 -7.05
C ASP A 108 3.41 -13.62 -6.93
N THR A 109 3.17 -12.36 -7.30
CA THR A 109 1.85 -11.73 -7.22
C THR A 109 1.11 -11.75 -8.56
N GLY A 110 1.81 -12.09 -9.65
CA GLY A 110 1.30 -12.03 -11.01
C GLY A 110 1.03 -10.59 -11.45
N LYS A 111 -0.01 -10.44 -12.28
CA LYS A 111 -0.41 -9.15 -12.85
C LYS A 111 -1.76 -8.72 -12.32
N GLY A 112 -1.91 -7.42 -12.11
CA GLY A 112 -3.18 -6.84 -11.71
C GLY A 112 -3.26 -5.35 -12.02
N TRP A 113 -4.35 -4.74 -11.58
CA TRP A 113 -4.61 -3.32 -11.75
C TRP A 113 -4.37 -2.58 -10.44
N ALA A 114 -4.09 -1.29 -10.54
CA ALA A 114 -4.02 -0.43 -9.36
C ALA A 114 -4.53 0.97 -9.68
N LYS A 115 -5.07 1.61 -8.66
CA LYS A 115 -5.43 3.03 -8.68
C LYS A 115 -4.87 3.70 -7.43
N CYS A 116 -4.30 4.89 -7.57
CA CYS A 116 -3.86 5.67 -6.42
C CYS A 116 -4.06 7.17 -6.61
N SER A 117 -3.99 7.90 -5.51
CA SER A 117 -3.71 9.33 -5.50
C SER A 117 -2.28 9.55 -4.99
N LEU A 118 -1.69 10.64 -5.47
CA LEU A 118 -0.38 11.13 -5.04
C LEU A 118 -0.56 12.58 -4.63
N THR A 119 -0.24 12.88 -3.38
CA THR A 119 -0.43 14.21 -2.79
C THR A 119 0.92 14.73 -2.32
N GLU A 120 1.34 15.86 -2.86
CA GLU A 120 2.51 16.58 -2.34
C GLU A 120 2.21 17.07 -0.92
N VAL A 121 3.16 16.86 -0.01
CA VAL A 121 3.03 17.29 1.38
C VAL A 121 4.32 17.93 1.89
N PRO A 122 4.20 18.88 2.83
CA PRO A 122 5.34 19.34 3.64
C PRO A 122 6.01 18.16 4.36
N ALA A 123 7.34 18.21 4.54
CA ALA A 123 8.08 17.16 5.25
C ALA A 123 7.70 17.11 6.74
N GLU A 124 7.31 18.26 7.27
CA GLU A 124 6.91 18.53 8.65
C GLU A 124 5.70 17.70 9.09
N ILE A 125 4.89 17.18 8.16
CA ILE A 125 3.78 16.27 8.49
C ILE A 125 4.26 14.94 9.08
N PHE A 126 5.52 14.57 8.83
CA PHE A 126 6.14 13.34 9.34
C PHE A 126 7.01 13.59 10.58
N GLU A 127 7.11 14.84 11.02
CA GLU A 127 7.79 15.19 12.25
C GLU A 127 6.80 15.08 13.42
N PRO A 128 7.21 14.47 14.55
CA PRO A 128 6.37 14.49 15.73
C PRO A 128 6.13 15.94 16.16
N PRO A 129 4.95 16.28 16.71
CA PRO A 129 4.71 17.61 17.22
C PRO A 129 5.77 17.95 18.27
N ALA A 130 6.29 19.18 18.23
CA ALA A 130 7.21 19.71 19.22
C ALA A 130 6.47 19.94 20.55
N ILE A 131 6.17 18.85 21.26
CA ILE A 131 5.54 18.88 22.57
C ILE A 131 6.64 19.08 23.62
N PRO A 132 6.57 20.13 24.46
CA PRO A 132 7.50 20.30 25.58
C PRO A 132 7.51 19.05 26.47
N LEU A 133 8.70 18.68 26.96
CA LEU A 133 8.91 17.45 27.73
C LEU A 133 7.95 17.31 28.94
N GLU A 134 7.61 18.44 29.57
CA GLU A 134 6.66 18.51 30.69
C GLU A 134 5.25 18.01 30.32
N GLN A 135 4.79 18.28 29.10
CA GLN A 135 3.48 17.83 28.61
C GLN A 135 3.51 16.36 28.19
N LEU A 136 4.64 15.84 27.68
CA LEU A 136 4.82 14.42 27.40
C LEU A 136 4.75 13.57 28.68
N GLN A 137 5.31 14.06 29.79
CA GLN A 137 5.26 13.38 31.10
C GLN A 137 3.84 13.31 31.67
N ALA A 138 3.01 14.33 31.43
CA ALA A 138 1.61 14.36 31.82
C ALA A 138 0.76 13.35 31.02
N LEU A 139 1.05 13.15 29.72
CA LEU A 139 0.37 12.15 28.88
C LEU A 139 0.72 10.71 29.23
N GLN A 140 1.88 10.47 29.84
CA GLN A 140 2.32 9.14 30.29
C GLN A 140 1.77 8.73 31.67
N ASN A 141 1.13 9.64 32.41
CA ASN A 141 0.55 9.35 33.74
C ASN A 141 -0.90 9.87 33.88
N PRO A 142 -1.87 9.34 33.13
CA PRO A 142 -3.25 9.84 33.16
C PRO A 142 -3.98 9.63 34.51
N CYS A 143 -3.45 8.79 35.42
CA CYS A 143 -4.15 8.38 36.65
C CYS A 143 -3.76 9.12 37.94
N LYS A 144 -2.93 10.18 37.92
CA LYS A 144 -2.49 10.86 39.16
C LYS A 144 -3.39 11.99 39.65
N HIS A 145 -4.50 12.29 38.98
CA HIS A 145 -5.41 13.40 39.34
C HIS A 145 -6.84 12.98 39.69
N LEU A 146 -7.08 11.69 39.93
CA LEU A 146 -8.33 11.19 40.53
C LEU A 146 -8.06 10.85 41.99
N ASN A 147 -8.11 11.87 42.87
CA ASN A 147 -8.32 11.73 44.32
C ASN A 147 -8.90 13.03 44.86
#